data_AF-A0A916FBG2-F1
#
_entry.id   AF-A0A916FBG2-F1
#
_cell.length_a   1.000
_cell.length_b   1.000
_cell.length_c   1.000
_cell.angle_alpha   90.00
_cell.angle_beta   90.00
_cell.angle_gamma   90.00
#
_symmetry.space_group_name_H-M   'P 1'
#
loop_
_entity.id
_entity.type
_entity.pdbx_description
1 polymer ?
#
loop_
_entity_poly.entity_id
_entity_poly.type
_entity_poly.pdbx_seq_one_letter_code
_entity_poly.pdbx_strand_id
1 'polypeptide(L)'
;MTGFESLTLALEDWFDKPLSDLPDGLRERFKNQLLSLLWDSLSANQRRSAALQLDYEMDPARTEERDATWNEVSVDWDYWKQVPKLTAQEFCILCLLQDPRHFESEKTFTFGGAGKTLGERVGDDVRIIERTLGPDITRPIPEWIAWAKLQNWDMPSYFRDYEKNGGTFIAPQDLTGTNDPKLAGNRCAVFRTMEKLTADEVSMTFVGDKNQSGMGNNMLEISARGVTRRVALAELELVDRRKGHLNRQGVILLGMAQNKKLSSNQANIKKISRLRAVFFAHLGISNDPFMAYREGTGWEPLFNIKDLRGAADDRARKEGERKSISLDELTGSGHQLSDTNESNNPDNDSADAWLKKNDPSYPSEY
;
A
#
# COMPACT_ATOMS: atom_id res chain seq x y z
N MET A 1 -8.17 17.56 49.15
CA MET A 1 -7.31 17.32 47.98
C MET A 1 -6.20 16.40 48.45
N THR A 2 -6.28 15.11 48.15
CA THR A 2 -5.16 14.19 48.38
C THR A 2 -4.09 14.55 47.36
N GLY A 3 -2.94 15.03 47.82
CA GLY A 3 -1.80 15.31 46.96
C GLY A 3 -1.42 14.06 46.17
N PHE A 4 -0.93 14.25 44.95
CA PHE A 4 -0.31 13.15 44.20
C PHE A 4 0.82 12.56 45.03
N GLU A 5 0.75 11.26 45.29
CA GLU A 5 1.72 10.56 46.10
C GLU A 5 2.50 9.61 45.19
N SER A 6 3.78 9.91 45.01
CA SER A 6 4.68 9.15 44.14
C SER A 6 4.83 7.71 44.64
N LEU A 7 4.49 6.77 43.77
CA LEU A 7 4.75 5.35 43.93
C LEU A 7 6.25 5.09 44.06
N THR A 8 7.09 5.79 43.30
CA THR A 8 8.54 5.65 43.38
C THR A 8 9.04 5.94 44.79
N LEU A 9 8.62 7.09 45.36
CA LEU A 9 8.98 7.47 46.72
C LEU A 9 8.41 6.50 47.75
N ALA A 10 7.19 6.02 47.54
CA ALA A 10 6.56 5.07 48.45
C ALA A 10 7.19 3.66 48.43
N LEU A 11 7.90 3.30 47.36
CA LEU A 11 8.50 1.97 47.13
C LEU A 11 10.02 1.94 47.26
N GLU A 12 10.66 3.05 47.59
CA GLU A 12 12.12 3.20 47.56
C GLU A 12 12.85 2.12 48.38
N ASP A 13 12.31 1.76 49.55
CA ASP A 13 12.85 0.71 50.44
C ASP A 13 12.32 -0.72 50.16
N TRP A 14 11.54 -0.87 49.10
CA TRP A 14 10.79 -2.09 48.78
C TRP A 14 11.16 -2.68 47.41
N PHE A 15 11.93 -1.98 46.59
CA PHE A 15 12.29 -2.45 45.26
C PHE A 15 13.09 -3.76 45.25
N ASP A 16 13.85 -4.06 46.31
CA ASP A 16 14.60 -5.31 46.43
C ASP A 16 13.77 -6.48 47.00
N LYS A 17 12.50 -6.25 47.38
CA LYS A 17 11.66 -7.22 48.09
C LYS A 17 10.55 -7.80 47.20
N PRO A 18 10.13 -9.06 47.41
CA PRO A 18 9.03 -9.66 46.66
C PRO A 18 7.70 -8.96 46.96
N LEU A 19 6.71 -9.14 46.09
CA LEU A 19 5.41 -8.48 46.18
C LEU A 19 4.68 -8.83 47.50
N SER A 20 4.93 -10.05 48.00
CA SER A 20 4.40 -10.57 49.26
C SER A 20 4.84 -9.80 50.49
N ASP A 21 5.94 -9.04 50.40
CA ASP A 21 6.55 -8.36 51.53
C ASP A 21 6.13 -6.88 51.60
N LEU A 22 5.45 -6.38 50.56
CA LEU A 22 4.94 -5.00 50.56
C LEU A 22 3.81 -4.85 51.59
N PRO A 23 3.77 -3.72 52.33
CA PRO A 23 2.64 -3.38 53.17
C PRO A 23 1.30 -3.47 52.42
N ASP A 24 0.25 -3.93 53.07
CA ASP A 24 -1.06 -4.15 52.44
C ASP A 24 -1.60 -2.90 51.73
N GLY A 25 -1.37 -1.71 52.31
CA GLY A 25 -1.77 -0.44 51.69
C GLY A 25 -1.05 -0.16 50.35
N LEU A 26 0.21 -0.57 50.20
CA LEU A 26 0.94 -0.45 48.93
C LEU A 26 0.53 -1.57 47.97
N ARG A 27 0.27 -2.77 48.47
CA ARG A 27 -0.19 -3.90 47.66
C ARG A 27 -1.56 -3.64 47.03
N GLU A 28 -2.48 -3.02 47.77
CA GLU A 28 -3.80 -2.62 47.24
C GLU A 28 -3.68 -1.57 46.12
N ARG A 29 -2.74 -0.62 46.23
CA ARG A 29 -2.46 0.33 45.14
C ARG A 29 -1.97 -0.37 43.87
N PHE A 30 -1.30 -1.51 44.02
CA PHE A 30 -0.76 -2.32 42.93
C PHE A 30 -1.80 -3.22 42.24
N LYS A 31 -2.85 -3.66 42.95
CA LYS A 31 -3.75 -4.74 42.48
C LYS A 31 -4.39 -4.53 41.11
N ASN A 32 -4.55 -3.29 40.68
CA ASN A 32 -5.17 -2.95 39.39
C ASN A 32 -4.17 -2.50 38.32
N GLN A 33 -2.86 -2.54 38.62
CA GLN A 33 -1.81 -2.11 37.70
C GLN A 33 -1.03 -3.30 37.16
N LEU A 34 -0.65 -3.23 35.88
CA LEU A 34 0.11 -4.27 35.16
C LEU A 34 1.40 -4.67 35.90
N LEU A 35 1.96 -3.74 36.67
CA LEU A 35 3.17 -3.93 37.47
C LEU A 35 3.00 -4.99 38.58
N SER A 36 1.78 -5.22 39.09
CA SER A 36 1.53 -6.28 40.08
C SER A 36 1.71 -7.70 39.53
N LEU A 37 1.44 -7.90 38.24
CA LEU A 37 1.60 -9.20 37.58
C LEU A 37 3.06 -9.52 37.27
N LEU A 38 3.90 -8.49 37.19
CA LEU A 38 5.30 -8.62 36.78
C LEU A 38 6.28 -8.39 37.94
N TRP A 39 5.84 -7.87 39.09
CA TRP A 39 6.72 -7.41 40.18
C TRP A 39 7.84 -8.39 40.53
N ASP A 40 7.48 -9.64 40.82
CA ASP A 40 8.46 -10.66 41.23
C ASP A 40 9.40 -11.10 40.10
N SER A 41 9.04 -10.85 38.84
CA SER A 41 9.88 -11.12 37.67
C SER A 41 10.84 -9.97 37.31
N LEU A 42 10.66 -8.79 37.92
CA LEU A 42 11.46 -7.61 37.66
C LEU A 42 12.58 -7.46 38.70
N SER A 43 13.76 -6.98 38.27
CA SER A 43 14.83 -6.58 39.20
C SER A 43 14.48 -5.25 39.88
N ALA A 44 15.17 -4.91 40.97
CA ALA A 44 14.92 -3.68 41.73
C ALA A 44 14.99 -2.40 40.87
N ASN A 45 15.97 -2.31 39.99
CA ASN A 45 16.07 -1.19 39.05
C ASN A 45 14.89 -1.15 38.08
N GLN A 46 14.42 -2.32 37.62
CA GLN A 46 13.25 -2.41 36.74
C GLN A 46 11.96 -2.00 37.44
N ARG A 47 11.81 -2.36 38.71
CA ARG A 47 10.67 -1.93 39.54
C ARG A 47 10.71 -0.42 39.79
N ARG A 48 11.89 0.16 40.05
CA ARG A 48 12.05 1.62 40.22
C ARG A 48 11.72 2.39 38.95
N SER A 49 12.20 1.93 37.79
CA SER A 49 11.87 2.54 36.49
C SER A 49 10.37 2.48 36.19
N ALA A 50 9.72 1.34 36.44
CA ALA A 50 8.29 1.20 36.22
C ALA A 50 7.46 2.08 37.17
N ALA A 51 7.86 2.21 38.43
CA ALA A 51 7.23 3.11 39.39
C ALA A 51 7.35 4.58 38.96
N LEU A 52 8.51 4.99 38.43
CA LEU A 52 8.73 6.35 37.90
C LEU A 52 7.82 6.65 36.71
N GLN A 53 7.61 5.68 35.83
CA GLN A 53 6.73 5.83 34.67
C GLN A 53 5.26 5.95 35.09
N LEU A 54 4.82 5.12 36.03
CA LEU A 54 3.48 5.23 36.60
C LEU A 54 3.28 6.56 37.33
N ASP A 55 4.33 7.07 37.98
CA ASP A 55 4.29 8.40 38.57
C ASP A 55 4.13 9.49 37.51
N TYR A 56 4.89 9.40 36.41
CA TYR A 56 4.76 10.33 35.29
C TYR A 56 3.35 10.30 34.66
N GLU A 57 2.74 9.11 34.53
CA GLU A 57 1.41 8.92 33.96
C GLU A 57 0.30 9.42 34.90
N MET A 58 0.45 9.21 36.21
CA MET A 58 -0.59 9.55 37.19
C MET A 58 -0.45 10.95 37.79
N ASP A 59 0.68 11.64 37.60
CA ASP A 59 0.91 12.99 38.12
C ASP A 59 -0.06 13.99 37.46
N PRO A 60 -1.03 14.56 38.19
CA PRO A 60 -1.97 15.52 37.63
C PRO A 60 -1.30 16.83 37.20
N ALA A 61 -0.16 17.20 37.81
CA ALA A 61 0.58 18.42 37.45
C ALA A 61 1.22 18.33 36.07
N ARG A 62 1.41 17.11 35.56
CA ARG A 62 1.92 16.84 34.20
C ARG A 62 0.81 16.67 33.16
N THR A 63 -0.46 16.91 33.51
CA THR A 63 -1.57 16.73 32.55
C THR A 63 -1.46 17.68 31.36
N GLU A 64 -1.13 18.96 31.59
CA GLU A 64 -0.94 19.93 30.51
C GLU A 64 0.32 19.62 29.67
N GLU A 65 1.41 19.16 30.28
CA GLU A 65 2.60 18.67 29.57
C GLU A 65 2.26 17.45 28.72
N ARG A 66 1.54 16.46 29.28
CA ARG A 66 1.06 15.29 28.54
C ARG A 66 0.15 15.69 27.40
N ASP A 67 -0.81 16.59 27.61
CA ASP A 67 -1.78 17.03 26.58
C ASP A 67 -1.14 17.93 25.51
N ALA A 68 -0.16 18.76 25.87
CA ALA A 68 0.67 19.51 24.93
C ALA A 68 1.55 18.57 24.12
N THR A 69 2.18 17.59 24.78
CA THR A 69 2.93 16.50 24.15
C THR A 69 2.00 15.70 23.24
N TRP A 70 0.76 15.37 23.63
CA TRP A 70 -0.22 14.66 22.80
C TRP A 70 -0.60 15.44 21.52
N ASN A 71 -0.65 16.77 21.57
CA ASN A 71 -0.92 17.62 20.40
C ASN A 71 0.33 17.85 19.53
N GLU A 72 1.53 17.95 20.11
CA GLU A 72 2.80 17.94 19.37
C GLU A 72 3.10 16.57 18.75
N VAL A 73 2.61 15.50 19.34
CA VAL A 73 2.86 14.11 18.92
C VAL A 73 1.92 13.62 17.81
N SER A 74 1.00 14.48 17.37
CA SER A 74 0.40 14.36 16.02
C SER A 74 1.43 14.50 14.89
N VAL A 75 2.68 14.87 15.18
CA VAL A 75 3.76 15.14 14.21
C VAL A 75 4.61 13.90 13.88
N ASP A 76 4.62 12.83 14.69
CA ASP A 76 5.60 11.74 14.52
C ASP A 76 5.21 10.62 13.55
N TRP A 77 3.93 10.45 13.21
CA TRP A 77 3.56 9.48 12.19
C TRP A 77 3.89 9.97 10.78
N ASP A 78 3.92 11.28 10.57
CA ASP A 78 4.32 11.87 9.28
C ASP A 78 5.83 11.72 9.03
N TYR A 79 6.66 11.59 10.08
CA TYR A 79 8.07 11.25 9.96
C TYR A 79 8.25 9.83 9.41
N TRP A 80 7.62 8.81 10.01
CA TRP A 80 7.75 7.42 9.55
C TRP A 80 7.05 7.15 8.21
N LYS A 81 6.04 7.95 7.81
CA LYS A 81 5.51 7.93 6.43
C LYS A 81 6.54 8.37 5.39
N GLN A 82 7.49 9.23 5.79
CA GLN A 82 8.54 9.74 4.91
C GLN A 82 9.77 8.84 4.87
N VAL A 83 9.94 7.92 5.83
CA VAL A 83 11.02 6.91 5.80
C VAL A 83 10.66 5.85 4.75
N PRO A 84 11.34 5.85 3.58
CA PRO A 84 10.89 5.04 2.45
C PRO A 84 11.18 3.54 2.67
N LYS A 85 12.17 3.21 3.51
CA LYS A 85 12.63 1.85 3.78
C LYS A 85 13.27 1.77 5.17
N LEU A 86 13.14 0.60 5.81
CA LEU A 86 13.79 0.25 7.05
C LEU A 86 14.80 -0.87 6.81
N THR A 87 15.91 -0.84 7.52
CA THR A 87 16.80 -1.99 7.70
C THR A 87 16.13 -3.06 8.58
N ALA A 88 16.65 -4.28 8.54
CA ALA A 88 16.23 -5.34 9.46
C ALA A 88 16.35 -4.93 10.94
N GLN A 89 17.42 -4.20 11.29
CA GLN A 89 17.65 -3.74 12.65
C GLN A 89 16.62 -2.71 13.09
N GLU A 90 16.34 -1.69 12.26
CA GLU A 90 15.32 -0.67 12.55
C GLU A 90 13.93 -1.28 12.68
N PHE A 91 13.61 -2.25 11.82
CA PHE A 91 12.36 -3.00 11.89
C PHE A 91 12.23 -3.79 13.20
N CYS A 92 13.25 -4.54 13.60
CA CYS A 92 13.25 -5.30 14.86
C CYS A 92 13.17 -4.39 16.08
N ILE A 93 13.87 -3.25 16.07
CA ILE A 93 13.77 -2.26 17.15
C ILE A 93 12.31 -1.82 17.24
N LEU A 94 11.71 -1.34 16.14
CA LEU A 94 10.31 -0.93 16.13
C LEU A 94 9.41 -2.05 16.66
N CYS A 95 9.51 -3.30 16.21
CA CYS A 95 8.66 -4.39 16.72
C CYS A 95 8.69 -4.58 18.24
N LEU A 96 9.80 -4.22 18.88
CA LEU A 96 10.01 -4.39 20.31
C LEU A 96 9.72 -3.10 21.11
N LEU A 97 9.53 -1.96 20.43
CA LEU A 97 9.10 -0.72 21.08
C LEU A 97 7.62 -0.80 21.43
N GLN A 98 7.32 -0.46 22.68
CA GLN A 98 5.94 -0.16 23.07
C GLN A 98 5.42 1.08 22.35
N ASP A 99 6.33 2.03 22.07
CA ASP A 99 6.02 3.28 21.42
C ASP A 99 7.12 3.68 20.41
N PRO A 100 6.79 3.80 19.11
CA PRO A 100 7.75 4.13 18.06
C PRO A 100 8.30 5.56 18.16
N ARG A 101 7.68 6.41 18.97
CA ARG A 101 8.11 7.81 19.23
C ARG A 101 9.31 7.88 20.16
N HIS A 102 9.50 6.85 20.99
CA HIS A 102 10.69 6.71 21.82
C HIS A 102 11.85 6.05 21.10
N PHE A 103 11.78 5.87 19.77
CA PHE A 103 12.79 5.16 18.98
C PHE A 103 14.22 5.67 19.22
N GLU A 104 14.50 6.98 19.14
CA GLU A 104 15.88 7.47 19.33
C GLU A 104 16.35 7.33 20.80
N SER A 105 15.45 7.50 21.77
CA SER A 105 15.77 7.27 23.19
C SER A 105 15.93 5.79 23.54
N GLU A 106 15.14 4.89 22.98
CA GLU A 106 15.19 3.44 23.24
C GLU A 106 16.23 2.72 22.37
N LYS A 107 16.61 3.29 21.23
CA LYS A 107 17.79 2.90 20.46
C LYS A 107 19.07 3.07 21.28
N THR A 108 19.07 3.98 22.25
CA THR A 108 20.20 4.22 23.17
C THR A 108 20.00 3.62 24.57
N PHE A 109 18.76 3.28 24.97
CA PHE A 109 18.43 2.70 26.28
C PHE A 109 17.52 1.47 26.17
N THR A 110 17.91 0.35 26.80
CA THR A 110 17.25 -0.95 26.61
C THR A 110 16.36 -1.36 27.79
N PHE A 111 15.09 -1.75 27.55
CA PHE A 111 14.27 -2.47 28.54
C PHE A 111 13.43 -3.61 27.95
N GLY A 112 13.16 -4.67 28.74
CA GLY A 112 12.02 -5.60 28.53
C GLY A 112 12.30 -7.12 28.42
N GLY A 113 12.26 -7.88 29.53
CA GLY A 113 11.81 -9.29 29.54
C GLY A 113 12.83 -10.43 29.30
N ALA A 114 12.80 -11.42 30.20
CA ALA A 114 13.51 -12.71 30.19
C ALA A 114 15.05 -12.66 30.13
N GLY A 115 15.69 -11.83 30.99
CA GLY A 115 17.13 -11.87 31.22
C GLY A 115 18.03 -11.45 30.05
N LYS A 116 17.46 -11.12 28.88
CA LYS A 116 18.15 -10.58 27.70
C LYS A 116 17.90 -9.08 27.57
N THR A 117 18.91 -8.34 27.14
CA THR A 117 18.83 -6.91 26.77
C THR A 117 18.05 -6.71 25.47
N LEU A 118 17.54 -5.50 25.22
CA LEU A 118 16.90 -5.16 23.93
C LEU A 118 17.86 -5.40 22.77
N GLY A 119 19.15 -5.06 22.92
CA GLY A 119 20.17 -5.34 21.91
C GLY A 119 20.34 -6.83 21.61
N GLU A 120 20.24 -7.70 22.61
CA GLU A 120 20.28 -9.15 22.41
C GLU A 120 19.04 -9.67 21.71
N ARG A 121 17.84 -9.17 22.06
CA ARG A 121 16.59 -9.55 21.37
C ARG A 121 16.57 -9.07 19.92
N VAL A 122 16.90 -7.79 19.70
CA VAL A 122 17.07 -7.22 18.35
C VAL A 122 18.12 -8.00 17.57
N GLY A 123 19.26 -8.33 18.19
CA GLY A 123 20.31 -9.11 17.54
C GLY A 123 19.89 -10.54 17.20
N ASP A 124 19.08 -11.19 18.04
CA ASP A 124 18.52 -12.52 17.77
C ASP A 124 17.51 -12.45 16.60
N ASP A 125 16.62 -11.46 16.61
CA ASP A 125 15.59 -11.25 15.57
C ASP A 125 16.21 -10.84 14.23
N VAL A 126 17.21 -9.95 14.25
CA VAL A 126 18.01 -9.61 13.05
C VAL A 126 18.69 -10.84 12.49
N ARG A 127 19.31 -11.69 13.32
CA ARG A 127 19.94 -12.93 12.84
C ARG A 127 18.92 -13.90 12.22
N ILE A 128 17.68 -13.94 12.70
CA ILE A 128 16.60 -14.74 12.08
C ILE A 128 16.25 -14.17 10.70
N ILE A 129 16.09 -12.84 10.62
CA ILE A 129 15.80 -12.14 9.37
C ILE A 129 16.93 -12.33 8.35
N GLU A 130 18.19 -12.13 8.74
CA GLU A 130 19.35 -12.24 7.85
C GLU A 130 19.54 -13.67 7.31
N ARG A 131 19.25 -14.70 8.12
CA ARG A 131 19.25 -16.09 7.63
C ARG A 131 18.15 -16.35 6.59
N THR A 132 17.01 -15.66 6.72
CA THR A 132 15.83 -15.91 5.90
C THR A 132 15.85 -15.07 4.62
N LEU A 133 16.33 -13.84 4.71
CA LEU A 133 16.25 -12.84 3.64
C LEU A 133 17.61 -12.35 3.13
N GLY A 134 18.70 -12.71 3.80
CA GLY A 134 20.05 -12.23 3.51
C GLY A 134 20.48 -11.03 4.38
N PRO A 135 21.80 -10.78 4.50
CA PRO A 135 22.34 -9.66 5.28
C PRO A 135 22.03 -8.29 4.65
N ASP A 136 22.10 -7.23 5.47
CA ASP A 136 21.96 -5.82 5.06
C ASP A 136 20.68 -5.47 4.30
N ILE A 137 19.60 -6.20 4.58
CA ILE A 137 18.36 -6.03 3.85
C ILE A 137 17.61 -4.78 4.31
N THR A 138 17.27 -3.94 3.33
CA THR A 138 16.52 -2.70 3.52
C THR A 138 15.23 -2.76 2.69
N ARG A 139 14.06 -2.74 3.34
CA ARG A 139 12.76 -2.91 2.70
C ARG A 139 11.76 -1.81 3.09
N PRO A 140 10.79 -1.47 2.22
CA PRO A 140 9.67 -0.63 2.60
C PRO A 140 8.89 -1.19 3.80
N ILE A 141 8.33 -0.31 4.62
CA ILE A 141 7.48 -0.68 5.77
C ILE A 141 6.37 -1.68 5.41
N PRO A 142 5.63 -1.53 4.29
CA PRO A 142 4.67 -2.53 3.84
C PRO A 142 5.22 -3.95 3.69
N GLU A 143 6.43 -4.10 3.17
CA GLU A 143 7.05 -5.41 2.98
C GLU A 143 7.45 -6.02 4.32
N TRP A 144 7.91 -5.20 5.26
CA TRP A 144 8.21 -5.67 6.61
C TRP A 144 6.96 -6.15 7.35
N ILE A 145 5.86 -5.39 7.28
CA ILE A 145 4.57 -5.77 7.90
C ILE A 145 4.09 -7.10 7.33
N ALA A 146 4.11 -7.24 6.01
CA ALA A 146 3.63 -8.45 5.37
C ALA A 146 4.56 -9.66 5.63
N TRP A 147 5.87 -9.44 5.79
CA TRP A 147 6.82 -10.50 6.14
C TRP A 147 6.59 -10.96 7.58
N ALA A 148 6.42 -10.03 8.52
CA ALA A 148 6.16 -10.35 9.91
C ALA A 148 4.85 -11.13 10.07
N LYS A 149 3.82 -10.78 9.31
CA LYS A 149 2.57 -11.55 9.25
C LYS A 149 2.76 -12.97 8.73
N LEU A 150 3.61 -13.19 7.72
CA LEU A 150 3.95 -14.55 7.26
C LEU A 150 4.62 -15.38 8.36
N GLN A 151 5.48 -14.75 9.15
CA GLN A 151 6.16 -15.40 10.27
C GLN A 151 5.27 -15.51 11.51
N ASN A 152 4.02 -15.04 11.45
CA ASN A 152 3.09 -14.96 12.57
C ASN A 152 3.67 -14.20 13.79
N TRP A 153 4.45 -13.15 13.52
CA TRP A 153 4.96 -12.25 14.56
C TRP A 153 3.85 -11.33 15.07
N ASP A 154 3.81 -11.12 16.38
CA ASP A 154 2.88 -10.17 16.97
C ASP A 154 3.33 -8.75 16.66
N MET A 155 2.45 -7.98 16.03
CA MET A 155 2.75 -6.65 15.54
C MET A 155 2.12 -5.59 16.44
N PRO A 156 2.92 -4.61 16.89
CA PRO A 156 2.40 -3.45 17.60
C PRO A 156 1.25 -2.74 16.86
N SER A 157 0.36 -2.10 17.61
CA SER A 157 -0.86 -1.46 17.09
C SER A 157 -0.58 -0.43 15.98
N TYR A 158 0.53 0.31 16.07
CA TYR A 158 0.87 1.33 15.08
C TYR A 158 1.20 0.76 13.68
N PHE A 159 1.76 -0.46 13.59
CA PHE A 159 1.89 -1.14 12.29
C PHE A 159 0.53 -1.56 11.72
N ARG A 160 -0.45 -1.89 12.58
CA ARG A 160 -1.82 -2.20 12.16
C ARG A 160 -2.57 -0.95 11.68
N ASP A 161 -2.28 0.21 12.25
CA ASP A 161 -2.89 1.47 11.85
C ASP A 161 -2.27 2.06 10.57
N TYR A 162 -1.02 1.70 10.23
CA TYR A 162 -0.40 1.96 8.92
C TYR A 162 -1.28 1.46 7.75
N GLU A 163 -1.83 0.24 7.88
CA GLU A 163 -2.69 -0.36 6.85
C GLU A 163 -4.06 0.33 6.76
N LYS A 164 -4.61 0.81 7.88
CA LYS A 164 -5.91 1.50 7.91
C LYS A 164 -5.86 2.90 7.30
N ASN A 165 -4.73 3.59 7.45
CA ASN A 165 -4.57 5.00 7.05
C ASN A 165 -4.09 5.21 5.61
N GLY A 166 -4.10 4.16 4.77
CA GLY A 166 -3.81 4.26 3.35
C GLY A 166 -2.36 3.94 2.95
N GLY A 167 -1.59 3.29 3.83
CA GLY A 167 -0.34 2.63 3.44
C GLY A 167 -0.60 1.55 2.39
N THR A 168 0.32 1.38 1.44
CA THR A 168 0.22 0.34 0.40
C THR A 168 0.15 -1.03 1.08
N PHE A 169 -0.96 -1.76 0.93
CA PHE A 169 -1.11 -3.11 1.46
C PHE A 169 -0.35 -4.09 0.56
N ILE A 170 0.58 -4.85 1.15
CA ILE A 170 1.23 -5.99 0.50
C ILE A 170 0.67 -7.24 1.17
N ALA A 171 0.18 -8.20 0.39
CA ALA A 171 -0.34 -9.40 1.02
C ALA A 171 0.84 -10.26 1.52
N PRO A 172 0.76 -10.89 2.71
CA PRO A 172 1.85 -11.69 3.27
C PRO A 172 2.42 -12.68 2.25
N GLN A 173 1.56 -13.37 1.51
CA GLN A 173 1.94 -14.34 0.47
C GLN A 173 2.78 -13.77 -0.69
N ASP A 174 2.87 -12.45 -0.87
CA ASP A 174 3.61 -11.81 -1.95
C ASP A 174 5.12 -11.67 -1.65
N LEU A 175 5.54 -11.95 -0.41
CA LEU A 175 6.93 -11.79 0.05
C LEU A 175 7.74 -13.08 0.09
N THR A 176 7.08 -14.23 0.17
CA THR A 176 7.73 -15.53 0.08
C THR A 176 7.95 -15.89 -1.38
N GLY A 177 9.11 -15.49 -1.91
CA GLY A 177 9.63 -16.00 -3.18
C GLY A 177 9.91 -17.51 -3.21
N THR A 178 9.49 -18.28 -2.21
CA THR A 178 9.69 -19.73 -2.13
C THR A 178 8.48 -20.41 -1.48
N ASN A 179 7.37 -20.48 -2.22
CA ASN A 179 6.58 -21.70 -2.41
C ASN A 179 5.39 -21.37 -3.30
N ASP A 180 5.59 -21.65 -4.59
CA ASP A 180 4.55 -21.67 -5.60
C ASP A 180 3.49 -22.71 -5.22
N PRO A 181 2.20 -22.31 -5.15
CA PRO A 181 1.38 -22.58 -6.32
C PRO A 181 0.37 -21.46 -6.62
N LYS A 182 0.84 -20.21 -6.82
CA LYS A 182 0.07 -19.13 -7.50
C LYS A 182 0.93 -18.12 -8.29
N LEU A 183 2.25 -18.21 -8.26
CA LEU A 183 3.18 -17.39 -9.06
C LEU A 183 3.61 -18.06 -10.37
N ALA A 184 3.41 -19.37 -10.51
CA ALA A 184 3.53 -20.09 -11.79
C ALA A 184 2.58 -19.55 -12.89
N GLY A 185 1.66 -18.64 -12.52
CA GLY A 185 0.77 -17.93 -13.44
C GLY A 185 0.96 -16.41 -13.51
N ASN A 186 1.85 -15.78 -12.72
CA ASN A 186 1.98 -14.32 -12.72
C ASN A 186 2.80 -13.87 -13.93
N ARG A 187 2.10 -13.54 -15.01
CA ARG A 187 2.68 -13.18 -16.31
C ARG A 187 3.50 -11.91 -16.25
N CYS A 188 3.35 -11.09 -15.21
CA CYS A 188 4.12 -9.88 -14.98
C CYS A 188 5.45 -10.10 -14.23
N ALA A 189 5.71 -11.29 -13.69
CA ALA A 189 6.92 -11.54 -12.88
C ALA A 189 8.22 -11.20 -13.62
N VAL A 190 8.25 -11.39 -14.93
CA VAL A 190 9.40 -11.07 -15.79
C VAL A 190 9.78 -9.58 -15.78
N PHE A 191 8.81 -8.68 -15.59
CA PHE A 191 9.07 -7.24 -15.55
C PHE A 191 9.72 -6.84 -14.23
N ARG A 192 9.31 -7.46 -13.11
CA ARG A 192 9.88 -7.19 -11.78
C ARG A 192 11.34 -7.59 -11.64
N THR A 193 11.78 -8.57 -12.44
CA THR A 193 13.19 -8.99 -12.47
C THR A 193 14.08 -8.07 -13.31
N MET A 194 13.51 -7.08 -14.01
CA MET A 194 14.29 -6.14 -14.81
C MET A 194 14.95 -5.10 -13.90
N GLU A 195 16.27 -4.96 -14.02
CA GLU A 195 17.01 -3.96 -13.24
C GLU A 195 16.55 -2.54 -13.60
N LYS A 196 16.06 -1.79 -12.61
CA LYS A 196 15.68 -0.37 -12.72
C LYS A 196 14.78 -0.09 -13.93
N LEU A 197 13.73 -0.90 -14.12
CA LEU A 197 12.75 -0.65 -15.18
C LEU A 197 12.05 0.69 -14.94
N THR A 198 12.14 1.63 -15.87
CA THR A 198 11.40 2.90 -15.77
C THR A 198 10.09 2.87 -16.54
N ALA A 199 9.15 3.72 -16.16
CA ALA A 199 7.81 3.76 -16.75
C ALA A 199 7.84 4.08 -18.26
N ASP A 200 8.75 4.93 -18.73
CA ASP A 200 8.90 5.29 -20.14
C ASP A 200 9.39 4.13 -21.03
N GLU A 201 9.99 3.10 -20.44
CA GLU A 201 10.36 1.86 -21.14
C GLU A 201 9.17 0.89 -21.32
N VAL A 202 8.05 1.16 -20.65
CA VAL A 202 6.87 0.30 -20.67
C VAL A 202 5.91 0.77 -21.76
N SER A 203 5.36 -0.19 -22.50
CA SER A 203 4.20 0.05 -23.35
C SER A 203 3.10 -0.96 -23.05
N MET A 204 1.87 -0.46 -22.97
CA MET A 204 0.67 -1.23 -22.68
C MET A 204 -0.35 -1.11 -23.81
N THR A 205 -1.02 -2.19 -24.15
CA THR A 205 -2.08 -2.19 -25.17
C THR A 205 -3.26 -3.01 -24.70
N PHE A 206 -4.43 -2.41 -24.62
CA PHE A 206 -5.67 -3.16 -24.41
C PHE A 206 -5.99 -3.96 -25.67
N VAL A 207 -6.20 -5.26 -25.51
CA VAL A 207 -6.54 -6.19 -26.59
C VAL A 207 -7.68 -7.11 -26.15
N GLY A 208 -8.49 -7.58 -27.10
CA GLY A 208 -9.72 -8.33 -26.80
C GLY A 208 -10.95 -7.67 -27.40
N ASP A 209 -12.11 -7.91 -26.80
CA ASP A 209 -13.40 -7.47 -27.34
C ASP A 209 -13.78 -6.06 -26.83
N LYS A 210 -14.56 -5.30 -27.60
CA LYS A 210 -15.02 -3.96 -27.17
C LYS A 210 -16.07 -3.98 -26.05
N ASN A 211 -16.49 -5.17 -25.60
CA ASN A 211 -17.49 -5.32 -24.55
C ASN A 211 -17.03 -4.61 -23.26
N GLN A 212 -17.94 -3.82 -22.67
CA GLN A 212 -17.71 -3.07 -21.42
C GLN A 212 -17.67 -3.97 -20.17
N SER A 213 -17.94 -5.27 -20.33
CA SER A 213 -17.68 -6.25 -19.29
C SER A 213 -16.16 -6.48 -19.16
N GLY A 214 -15.64 -6.24 -17.96
CA GLY A 214 -14.26 -6.56 -17.58
C GLY A 214 -13.97 -8.07 -17.60
N MET A 215 -15.01 -8.90 -17.75
CA MET A 215 -15.00 -10.36 -17.92
C MET A 215 -15.00 -10.84 -19.39
N GLY A 216 -15.00 -9.96 -20.39
CA GLY A 216 -14.71 -10.38 -21.77
C GLY A 216 -13.26 -10.88 -21.93
N ASN A 217 -12.84 -11.26 -23.15
CA ASN A 217 -11.44 -11.60 -23.47
C ASN A 217 -10.48 -10.37 -23.41
N ASN A 218 -10.78 -9.41 -22.55
CA ASN A 218 -10.06 -8.18 -22.31
C ASN A 218 -8.76 -8.46 -21.56
N MET A 219 -7.65 -8.25 -22.26
CA MET A 219 -6.30 -8.46 -21.78
C MET A 219 -5.50 -7.16 -21.98
N LEU A 220 -4.42 -7.05 -21.23
CA LEU A 220 -3.41 -6.03 -21.41
C LEU A 220 -2.14 -6.70 -21.96
N GLU A 221 -1.71 -6.32 -23.15
CA GLU A 221 -0.37 -6.64 -23.63
C GLU A 221 0.60 -5.60 -23.08
N ILE A 222 1.52 -6.05 -22.24
CA ILE A 222 2.55 -5.23 -21.61
C ILE A 222 3.88 -5.60 -22.25
N SER A 223 4.66 -4.61 -22.62
CA SER A 223 5.96 -4.78 -23.23
C SER A 223 7.00 -3.86 -22.62
N ALA A 224 8.20 -4.37 -22.43
CA ALA A 224 9.38 -3.63 -21.99
C ALA A 224 10.64 -4.38 -22.43
N ARG A 225 11.66 -3.66 -22.91
CA ARG A 225 12.99 -4.22 -23.27
C ARG A 225 12.92 -5.49 -24.14
N GLY A 226 12.02 -5.51 -25.13
CA GLY A 226 11.81 -6.63 -26.06
C GLY A 226 11.02 -7.82 -25.50
N VAL A 227 10.60 -7.78 -24.24
CA VAL A 227 9.74 -8.79 -23.63
C VAL A 227 8.29 -8.32 -23.68
N THR A 228 7.39 -9.15 -24.23
CA THR A 228 5.95 -8.88 -24.25
C THR A 228 5.18 -9.99 -23.54
N ARG A 229 4.21 -9.59 -22.72
CA ARG A 229 3.32 -10.49 -21.97
C ARG A 229 1.88 -10.03 -22.09
N ARG A 230 0.98 -10.99 -22.32
CA ARG A 230 -0.46 -10.75 -22.34
C ARG A 230 -1.07 -11.15 -21.02
N VAL A 231 -1.59 -10.18 -20.28
CA VAL A 231 -1.98 -10.29 -18.88
C VAL A 231 -3.48 -10.04 -18.76
N ALA A 232 -4.19 -10.82 -17.95
CA ALA A 232 -5.61 -10.57 -17.73
C ALA A 232 -5.80 -9.32 -16.85
N LEU A 233 -6.81 -8.51 -17.12
CA LEU A 233 -7.07 -7.32 -16.31
C LEU A 233 -7.38 -7.67 -14.84
N ALA A 234 -7.96 -8.85 -14.59
CA ALA A 234 -8.20 -9.36 -13.24
C ALA A 234 -6.91 -9.78 -12.50
N GLU A 235 -5.83 -10.08 -13.22
CA GLU A 235 -4.51 -10.41 -12.68
C GLU A 235 -3.78 -9.16 -12.18
N LEU A 236 -4.08 -7.99 -12.78
CA LEU A 236 -3.61 -6.66 -12.34
C LEU A 236 -4.56 -5.98 -11.35
N GLU A 237 -5.56 -6.71 -10.85
CA GLU A 237 -6.58 -6.16 -9.96
C GLU A 237 -7.34 -4.95 -10.55
N LEU A 238 -7.52 -4.91 -11.87
CA LEU A 238 -8.25 -3.84 -12.59
C LEU A 238 -9.72 -4.19 -12.83
N VAL A 239 -10.19 -5.32 -12.29
CA VAL A 239 -11.55 -5.84 -12.44
C VAL A 239 -12.17 -6.05 -11.06
N ASP A 240 -13.40 -5.60 -10.87
CA ASP A 240 -14.23 -6.01 -9.76
C ASP A 240 -14.68 -7.46 -9.99
N ARG A 241 -14.09 -8.41 -9.26
CA ARG A 241 -14.37 -9.84 -9.43
C ARG A 241 -15.81 -10.24 -9.11
N ARG A 242 -16.55 -9.43 -8.33
CA ARG A 242 -17.95 -9.72 -7.99
C ARG A 242 -18.87 -9.35 -9.15
N LYS A 243 -18.62 -8.20 -9.75
CA LYS A 243 -19.46 -7.64 -10.82
C LYS A 243 -18.97 -8.01 -12.22
N GLY A 244 -17.73 -8.43 -12.37
CA GLY A 244 -17.12 -8.75 -13.66
C GLY A 244 -16.89 -7.54 -14.57
N HIS A 245 -16.84 -6.34 -13.99
CA HIS A 245 -16.59 -5.09 -14.70
C HIS A 245 -15.24 -4.50 -14.30
N LEU A 246 -14.69 -3.61 -15.13
CA LEU A 246 -13.52 -2.83 -14.73
C LEU A 246 -13.83 -2.10 -13.43
N ASN A 247 -12.89 -2.14 -12.49
CA ASN A 247 -12.98 -1.26 -11.34
C ASN A 247 -12.57 0.16 -11.73
N ARG A 248 -12.64 1.08 -10.78
CA ARG A 248 -12.36 2.52 -11.03
C ARG A 248 -10.98 2.77 -11.64
N GLN A 249 -9.98 1.98 -11.25
CA GLN A 249 -8.61 2.06 -11.75
C GLN A 249 -8.52 1.54 -13.18
N GLY A 250 -9.15 0.40 -13.48
CA GLY A 250 -9.24 -0.16 -14.82
C GLY A 250 -9.95 0.77 -15.80
N VAL A 251 -11.04 1.43 -15.35
CA VAL A 251 -11.76 2.43 -16.15
C VAL A 251 -10.87 3.63 -16.48
N ILE A 252 -10.09 4.12 -15.52
CA ILE A 252 -9.15 5.24 -15.75
C ILE A 252 -8.05 4.85 -16.73
N LEU A 253 -7.45 3.67 -16.55
CA LEU A 253 -6.39 3.20 -17.44
C LEU A 253 -6.90 3.04 -18.87
N LEU A 254 -8.13 2.53 -19.02
CA LEU A 254 -8.78 2.46 -20.31
C LEU A 254 -9.10 3.83 -20.89
N GLY A 255 -9.55 4.78 -20.08
CA GLY A 255 -9.78 6.17 -20.49
C GLY A 255 -8.50 6.79 -21.04
N MET A 256 -7.35 6.58 -20.40
CA MET A 256 -6.04 7.04 -20.89
C MET A 256 -5.68 6.40 -22.23
N ALA A 257 -5.93 5.11 -22.41
CA ALA A 257 -5.73 4.40 -23.66
C ALA A 257 -6.58 4.95 -24.82
N GLN A 258 -7.71 5.60 -24.48
CA GLN A 258 -8.65 6.25 -25.39
C GLN A 258 -8.44 7.78 -25.47
N ASN A 259 -7.30 8.29 -24.97
CA ASN A 259 -6.95 9.70 -24.93
C ASN A 259 -8.00 10.58 -24.21
N LYS A 260 -8.67 10.05 -23.18
CA LYS A 260 -9.60 10.80 -22.34
C LYS A 260 -8.83 11.56 -21.25
N LYS A 261 -9.09 12.86 -21.13
CA LYS A 261 -8.49 13.74 -20.12
C LYS A 261 -9.18 13.58 -18.77
N LEU A 262 -8.42 13.39 -17.70
CA LEU A 262 -8.96 13.23 -16.35
C LEU A 262 -8.81 14.53 -15.55
N SER A 263 -9.90 15.01 -14.96
CA SER A 263 -9.92 16.20 -14.10
C SER A 263 -9.22 15.94 -12.76
N SER A 264 -8.58 16.97 -12.18
CA SER A 264 -7.93 16.89 -10.85
C SER A 264 -8.92 17.09 -9.71
N ASN A 265 -9.90 16.20 -9.60
CA ASN A 265 -10.72 16.11 -8.40
C ASN A 265 -10.14 15.09 -7.41
N GLN A 266 -10.51 15.22 -6.12
CA GLN A 266 -9.98 14.38 -5.05
C GLN A 266 -10.21 12.88 -5.28
N ALA A 267 -11.30 12.52 -5.96
CA ALA A 267 -11.59 11.12 -6.29
C ALA A 267 -10.61 10.59 -7.34
N ASN A 268 -10.32 11.36 -8.40
CA ASN A 268 -9.40 10.98 -9.46
C ASN A 268 -7.96 10.93 -8.96
N ILE A 269 -7.54 11.86 -8.09
CA ILE A 269 -6.22 11.81 -7.44
C ILE A 269 -6.03 10.46 -6.71
N LYS A 270 -7.04 10.03 -5.92
CA LYS A 270 -7.02 8.73 -5.23
C LYS A 270 -6.95 7.55 -6.20
N LYS A 271 -7.67 7.61 -7.32
CA LYS A 271 -7.66 6.52 -8.31
C LYS A 271 -6.31 6.42 -9.04
N ILE A 272 -5.67 7.55 -9.38
CA ILE A 272 -4.32 7.58 -9.97
C ILE A 272 -3.30 7.03 -8.97
N SER A 273 -3.37 7.44 -7.70
CA SER A 273 -2.50 6.90 -6.65
C SER A 273 -2.61 5.37 -6.52
N ARG A 274 -3.83 4.82 -6.58
CA ARG A 274 -4.03 3.36 -6.59
C ARG A 274 -3.47 2.69 -7.84
N LEU A 275 -3.58 3.35 -8.99
CA LEU A 275 -3.04 2.84 -10.25
C LEU A 275 -1.50 2.82 -10.23
N ARG A 276 -0.85 3.80 -9.60
CA ARG A 276 0.59 3.76 -9.31
C ARG A 276 0.95 2.52 -8.51
N ALA A 277 0.21 2.25 -7.42
CA ALA A 277 0.45 1.08 -6.58
C ALA A 277 0.35 -0.23 -7.37
N VAL A 278 -0.63 -0.36 -8.28
CA VAL A 278 -0.75 -1.51 -9.19
C VAL A 278 0.51 -1.66 -10.06
N PHE A 279 1.01 -0.59 -10.67
CA PHE A 279 2.18 -0.67 -11.53
C PHE A 279 3.47 -0.96 -10.77
N PHE A 280 3.65 -0.35 -9.59
CA PHE A 280 4.77 -0.69 -8.71
C PHE A 280 4.74 -2.17 -8.32
N ALA A 281 3.59 -2.66 -7.83
CA ALA A 281 3.44 -4.03 -7.36
C ALA A 281 3.61 -5.07 -8.47
N HIS A 282 2.99 -4.85 -9.64
CA HIS A 282 2.97 -5.87 -10.69
C HIS A 282 4.18 -5.79 -11.61
N LEU A 283 4.69 -4.59 -11.93
CA LEU A 283 5.73 -4.39 -12.94
C LEU A 283 7.10 -4.07 -12.36
N GLY A 284 7.18 -3.60 -11.10
CA GLY A 284 8.45 -3.25 -10.47
C GLY A 284 9.12 -2.00 -11.04
N ILE A 285 8.33 -1.06 -11.58
CA ILE A 285 8.85 0.20 -12.12
C ILE A 285 9.52 1.05 -11.03
N SER A 286 10.62 1.73 -11.34
CA SER A 286 11.42 2.45 -10.33
C SER A 286 11.08 3.94 -10.16
N ASN A 287 10.30 4.53 -11.09
CA ASN A 287 9.89 5.94 -11.08
C ASN A 287 8.36 6.08 -11.12
N ASP A 288 7.85 7.30 -10.85
CA ASP A 288 6.41 7.58 -10.95
C ASP A 288 5.92 7.32 -12.38
N PRO A 289 4.92 6.45 -12.60
CA PRO A 289 4.41 6.18 -13.94
C PRO A 289 3.60 7.31 -14.57
N PHE A 290 3.30 8.38 -13.83
CA PHE A 290 2.52 9.51 -14.33
C PHE A 290 3.29 10.82 -14.17
N MET A 291 3.10 11.72 -15.13
CA MET A 291 3.54 13.10 -14.98
C MET A 291 2.69 13.81 -13.90
N ALA A 292 3.26 14.88 -13.33
CA ALA A 292 2.51 15.80 -12.49
C ALA A 292 1.30 16.35 -13.27
N TYR A 293 0.17 16.49 -12.57
CA TYR A 293 -1.06 16.99 -13.18
C TYR A 293 -0.85 18.38 -13.82
N ARG A 294 -1.38 18.56 -15.02
CA ARG A 294 -1.40 19.85 -15.73
C ARG A 294 -2.82 20.25 -16.06
N GLU A 295 -3.15 21.50 -15.79
CA GLU A 295 -4.43 22.08 -16.18
C GLU A 295 -4.54 22.09 -17.73
N GLY A 296 -5.67 21.61 -18.27
CA GLY A 296 -5.91 21.48 -19.71
C GLY A 296 -5.46 20.16 -20.36
N THR A 297 -4.43 19.49 -19.83
CA THR A 297 -3.93 18.19 -20.32
C THR A 297 -4.38 17.02 -19.44
N GLY A 298 -4.46 17.22 -18.13
CA GLY A 298 -4.87 16.22 -17.15
C GLY A 298 -3.69 15.41 -16.61
N TRP A 299 -3.99 14.20 -16.14
CA TRP A 299 -2.97 13.20 -15.77
C TRP A 299 -2.50 12.46 -17.03
N GLU A 300 -1.20 12.51 -17.31
CA GLU A 300 -0.59 11.84 -18.46
C GLU A 300 0.36 10.72 -18.01
N PRO A 301 0.27 9.53 -18.61
CA PRO A 301 1.22 8.45 -18.34
C PRO A 301 2.60 8.76 -18.97
N LEU A 302 3.67 8.36 -18.30
CA LEU A 302 5.01 8.34 -18.87
C LEU A 302 5.25 7.15 -19.79
N PHE A 303 4.39 6.13 -19.71
CA PHE A 303 4.39 4.95 -20.56
C PHE A 303 3.45 5.12 -21.77
N ASN A 304 3.73 4.41 -22.86
CA ASN A 304 2.85 4.42 -24.02
C ASN A 304 1.65 3.47 -23.82
N ILE A 305 0.42 3.98 -23.96
CA ILE A 305 -0.79 3.18 -23.83
C ILE A 305 -1.76 3.34 -24.99
N LYS A 306 -2.34 2.23 -25.48
CA LYS A 306 -3.28 2.20 -26.61
C LYS A 306 -4.48 1.27 -26.35
N ASP A 307 -5.63 1.59 -26.92
CA ASP A 307 -6.79 0.69 -27.00
C ASP A 307 -6.90 0.07 -28.40
N LEU A 308 -6.58 -1.22 -28.53
CA LEU A 308 -6.72 -2.00 -29.76
C LEU A 308 -7.81 -3.08 -29.63
N ARG A 309 -8.74 -2.94 -28.68
CA ARG A 309 -9.88 -3.87 -28.58
C ARG A 309 -10.77 -3.80 -29.82
N GLY A 310 -11.27 -4.94 -30.27
CA GLY A 310 -12.06 -5.10 -31.49
C GLY A 310 -11.27 -4.94 -32.79
N ALA A 311 -9.94 -4.79 -32.76
CA ALA A 311 -9.14 -4.68 -33.98
C ALA A 311 -9.16 -5.96 -34.83
N ALA A 312 -9.41 -7.13 -34.23
CA ALA A 312 -9.63 -8.37 -34.97
C ALA A 312 -10.94 -8.33 -35.75
N ASP A 313 -12.04 -7.92 -35.10
CA ASP A 313 -13.36 -7.79 -35.73
C ASP A 313 -13.35 -6.69 -36.79
N ASP A 314 -12.68 -5.56 -36.54
CA ASP A 314 -12.53 -4.49 -37.51
C ASP A 314 -11.74 -4.94 -38.76
N ARG A 315 -10.71 -5.80 -38.58
CA ARG A 315 -10.00 -6.43 -39.70
C ARG A 315 -10.85 -7.45 -40.43
N ALA A 316 -11.56 -8.31 -39.70
CA ALA A 316 -12.45 -9.31 -40.29
C ALA A 316 -13.58 -8.66 -41.09
N ARG A 317 -14.18 -7.57 -40.57
CA ARG A 317 -15.19 -6.77 -41.27
C ARG A 317 -14.63 -6.14 -42.53
N LYS A 318 -13.48 -5.44 -42.46
CA LYS A 318 -12.84 -4.85 -43.66
C LYS A 318 -12.45 -5.88 -44.72
N GLU A 319 -11.99 -7.06 -44.28
CA GLU A 319 -11.65 -8.16 -45.19
C GLU A 319 -12.89 -8.80 -45.79
N GLY A 320 -13.97 -8.90 -45.02
CA GLY A 320 -15.29 -9.31 -45.50
C GLY A 320 -15.83 -8.34 -46.55
N GLU A 321 -15.83 -7.04 -46.25
CA GLU A 321 -16.22 -5.96 -47.17
C GLU A 321 -15.40 -5.99 -48.47
N ARG A 322 -14.10 -6.31 -48.40
CA ARG A 322 -13.25 -6.46 -49.60
C ARG A 322 -13.54 -7.71 -50.42
N LYS A 323 -14.00 -8.79 -49.79
CA LYS A 323 -14.26 -10.09 -50.44
C LYS A 323 -15.70 -10.26 -50.89
N SER A 324 -16.64 -9.55 -50.27
CA SER A 324 -18.03 -9.49 -50.70
C SER A 324 -18.15 -8.44 -51.79
N ILE A 325 -18.13 -8.88 -53.05
CA ILE A 325 -18.73 -8.11 -54.14
C ILE A 325 -20.22 -8.02 -53.79
N SER A 326 -20.77 -6.81 -53.73
CA SER A 326 -22.21 -6.66 -53.48
C SER A 326 -22.98 -7.31 -54.63
N LEU A 327 -24.16 -7.91 -54.35
CA LEU A 327 -25.00 -8.47 -55.41
C LEU A 327 -25.36 -7.39 -56.47
N ASP A 328 -25.38 -6.12 -56.07
CA ASP A 328 -25.59 -4.96 -56.94
C ASP A 328 -24.38 -4.64 -57.84
N GLU A 329 -23.14 -4.88 -57.40
CA GLU A 329 -21.92 -4.74 -58.22
C GLU A 329 -21.81 -5.81 -59.32
N LEU A 330 -22.50 -6.94 -59.18
CA LEU A 330 -22.66 -7.93 -60.25
C LEU A 330 -23.67 -7.47 -61.33
N THR A 331 -24.44 -6.41 -61.08
CA THR A 331 -25.50 -5.92 -61.99
C THR A 331 -25.44 -4.43 -62.34
N GLY A 332 -24.49 -3.63 -61.83
CA GLY A 332 -24.57 -2.19 -62.03
C GLY A 332 -23.23 -1.45 -61.97
N SER A 333 -22.57 -1.32 -63.11
CA SER A 333 -21.65 -0.20 -63.36
C SER A 333 -22.40 1.13 -63.22
N GLY A 334 -22.15 1.91 -62.17
CA GLY A 334 -22.78 3.24 -62.06
C GLY A 334 -22.54 4.04 -60.80
N HIS A 335 -21.41 4.76 -60.77
CA HIS A 335 -21.27 6.15 -60.28
C HIS A 335 -21.22 6.50 -58.77
N GLN A 336 -20.30 7.46 -58.53
CA GLN A 336 -20.18 8.48 -57.47
C GLN A 336 -19.52 8.13 -56.13
N LEU A 337 -18.25 8.56 -56.04
CA LEU A 337 -17.57 8.95 -54.81
C LEU A 337 -18.17 10.29 -54.33
N SER A 338 -18.76 10.31 -53.13
CA SER A 338 -19.04 11.54 -52.38
C SER A 338 -18.13 11.60 -51.17
N ASP A 339 -17.30 12.64 -51.11
CA ASP A 339 -16.52 13.05 -49.95
C ASP A 339 -17.43 13.28 -48.73
N THR A 340 -17.18 12.55 -47.64
CA THR A 340 -17.64 12.94 -46.31
C THR A 340 -16.47 13.50 -45.51
N ASN A 341 -16.47 14.83 -45.48
CA ASN A 341 -15.60 15.67 -44.67
C ASN A 341 -16.12 15.63 -43.22
N GLU A 342 -15.58 14.75 -42.38
CA GLU A 342 -15.88 14.76 -40.93
C GLU A 342 -15.06 15.86 -40.25
N SER A 343 -15.76 16.95 -39.92
CA SER A 343 -15.27 18.05 -39.11
C SER A 343 -14.95 17.57 -37.69
N ASN A 344 -13.66 17.51 -37.36
CA ASN A 344 -13.19 17.43 -35.98
C ASN A 344 -13.49 18.76 -35.28
N ASN A 345 -14.52 18.78 -34.43
CA ASN A 345 -14.78 19.90 -33.52
C ASN A 345 -14.17 19.56 -32.14
N PRO A 346 -13.10 20.24 -31.70
CA PRO A 346 -12.45 19.93 -30.44
C PRO A 346 -12.90 20.95 -29.39
N ASP A 347 -13.99 20.70 -28.66
CA ASP A 347 -14.17 21.31 -27.34
C ASP A 347 -15.32 20.68 -26.51
N ASN A 348 -14.99 20.53 -25.22
CA ASN A 348 -15.82 20.40 -24.03
C ASN A 348 -16.50 19.06 -23.60
N ASP A 349 -16.27 18.72 -22.33
CA ASP A 349 -17.01 17.83 -21.42
C ASP A 349 -17.10 16.31 -21.65
N SER A 350 -16.40 15.76 -22.65
CA SER A 350 -16.53 14.32 -22.97
C SER A 350 -16.07 13.35 -21.87
N ALA A 351 -15.07 13.70 -21.06
CA ALA A 351 -14.43 12.73 -20.16
C ALA A 351 -15.18 12.50 -18.84
N ASP A 352 -15.68 13.56 -18.20
CA ASP A 352 -16.50 13.41 -16.98
C ASP A 352 -17.86 12.80 -17.30
N ALA A 353 -18.47 13.13 -18.45
CA ALA A 353 -19.67 12.45 -18.94
C ALA A 353 -19.43 10.97 -19.27
N TRP A 354 -18.25 10.63 -19.82
CA TRP A 354 -17.87 9.24 -20.05
C TRP A 354 -17.62 8.49 -18.74
N LEU A 355 -16.95 9.11 -17.75
CA LEU A 355 -16.78 8.53 -16.41
C LEU A 355 -18.12 8.37 -15.69
N LYS A 356 -19.04 9.32 -15.78
CA LYS A 356 -20.42 9.20 -15.26
C LYS A 356 -21.11 7.94 -15.77
N LYS A 357 -20.95 7.66 -17.06
CA LYS A 357 -21.57 6.52 -17.74
C LYS A 357 -20.89 5.18 -17.43
N ASN A 358 -19.58 5.19 -17.14
CA ASN A 358 -18.77 3.96 -17.03
C ASN A 358 -18.23 3.69 -15.62
N ASP A 359 -18.33 4.62 -14.66
CA ASP A 359 -17.96 4.44 -13.25
C ASP A 359 -19.17 3.93 -12.44
N PRO A 360 -19.11 2.73 -11.85
CA PRO A 360 -20.25 2.08 -11.17
C PRO A 360 -20.67 2.74 -9.84
N SER A 361 -20.21 3.96 -9.57
CA SER A 361 -20.49 4.71 -8.33
C SER A 361 -20.89 6.16 -8.55
N TYR A 362 -21.09 6.57 -9.80
CA TYR A 362 -21.72 7.85 -10.06
C TYR A 362 -23.20 7.75 -9.63
N PRO A 363 -23.73 8.68 -8.83
CA PRO A 363 -25.15 8.69 -8.51
C PRO A 363 -25.94 8.77 -9.81
N SER A 364 -26.80 7.77 -10.08
CA SER A 364 -27.79 7.92 -11.14
C SER A 364 -28.80 8.96 -10.68
N GLU A 365 -28.91 10.06 -11.39
CA GLU A 365 -30.08 10.93 -11.24
C GLU A 365 -31.30 10.12 -11.70
N TYR A 366 -32.07 9.65 -10.72
CA TYR A 366 -33.48 9.30 -10.83
C TYR A 366 -34.23 10.00 -9.70
#